data_AF-A0A4Q5QHY1-F1
#
_entry.id   AF-A0A4Q5QHY1-F1
#
_cell.length_a   1.000
_cell.length_b   1.000
_cell.length_c   1.000
_cell.angle_alpha   90.00
_cell.angle_beta   90.00
_cell.angle_gamma   90.00
#
_symmetry.space_group_name_H-M   'P 1'
#
loop_
_entity.id
_entity.type
_entity.pdbx_description
1 polymer ?
#
loop_
_entity_poly.entity_id
_entity_poly.type
_entity_poly.pdbx_seq_one_letter_code
_entity_poly.pdbx_strand_id
1 'polypeptide(L)' 'MRFVQIEMSPSGRALVDIDKLTHAVPEGDGSRLFLGAQHLDVPHTLDELENVLAGRDRKDGGGQGRAGFDVR' A
#
# COMPACT_ATOMS: atom_id res chain seq x y z
N MET A 1 2.40 -16.19 -2.67
CA MET A 1 1.06 -15.58 -2.65
C MET A 1 0.84 -15.00 -1.27
N ARG A 2 0.98 -13.69 -1.15
CA ARG A 2 0.81 -12.92 0.09
C ARG A 2 -0.31 -11.94 -0.13
N PHE A 3 -1.35 -12.01 0.69
CA PHE A 3 -2.50 -11.13 0.57
C PHE A 3 -2.58 -10.18 1.76
N VAL A 4 -3.04 -8.95 1.51
CA VAL A 4 -3.38 -7.99 2.54
C VAL A 4 -4.76 -7.41 2.29
N GLN A 5 -5.52 -7.23 3.35
CA GLN A 5 -6.75 -6.46 3.28
C GLN A 5 -6.41 -4.99 3.49
N ILE A 6 -6.76 -4.13 2.53
CA ILE A 6 -6.44 -2.70 2.57
C ILE A 6 -7.70 -1.86 2.36
N GLU A 7 -7.74 -0.68 2.98
CA GLU A 7 -8.82 0.29 2.76
C GLU A 7 -8.70 0.93 1.38
N MET A 8 -9.85 1.25 0.77
CA MET A 8 -9.96 1.81 -0.58
C MET A 8 -10.59 3.21 -0.50
N SER A 9 -10.19 4.11 -1.40
CA SER A 9 -10.85 5.40 -1.58
C SER A 9 -11.89 5.32 -2.72
N PRO A 10 -13.10 5.91 -2.60
CA PRO A 10 -13.60 6.72 -1.48
C PRO A 10 -14.12 5.91 -0.28
N SER A 11 -14.52 4.65 -0.47
CA SER A 11 -14.83 3.73 0.64
C SER A 11 -14.77 2.27 0.19
N GLY A 12 -14.37 1.38 1.10
CA GLY A 12 -14.34 -0.06 0.86
C GLY A 12 -13.09 -0.73 1.40
N ARG A 13 -13.01 -2.05 1.24
CA ARG A 13 -11.82 -2.84 1.51
C ARG A 13 -11.54 -3.77 0.33
N ALA A 14 -10.28 -3.83 -0.07
CA ALA A 14 -9.79 -4.74 -1.10
C ALA A 14 -8.98 -5.85 -0.47
N LEU A 15 -9.01 -7.04 -1.05
CA LEU A 15 -7.98 -8.04 -0.85
C LEU A 15 -6.95 -7.91 -1.97
N VAL A 16 -5.73 -7.50 -1.63
CA VAL A 16 -4.64 -7.23 -2.58
C VAL A 16 -3.63 -8.36 -2.52
N ASP A 17 -3.30 -8.96 -3.66
CA ASP A 17 -2.13 -9.84 -3.80
C ASP A 17 -0.88 -8.98 -3.90
N ILE A 18 -0.08 -8.97 -2.84
CA ILE A 18 1.17 -8.19 -2.76
C ILE A 18 2.14 -8.64 -3.84
N ASP A 19 2.14 -9.92 -4.22
CA ASP A 19 3.04 -10.44 -5.24
C ASP A 19 2.66 -9.95 -6.66
N LYS A 20 1.51 -9.26 -6.82
CA LYS A 20 1.08 -8.59 -8.05
C LYS A 20 1.27 -7.09 -8.03
N LEU A 21 1.64 -6.51 -6.89
CA LEU A 21 1.93 -5.08 -6.78
C LEU A 21 3.24 -4.77 -7.51
N THR A 22 3.17 -3.82 -8.44
CA THR A 22 4.33 -3.43 -9.27
C THR A 22 4.99 -2.16 -8.74
N HIS A 23 4.18 -1.17 -8.40
CA HIS A 23 4.61 0.10 -7.81
C HIS A 23 3.40 0.80 -7.17
N ALA A 24 3.70 1.83 -6.39
CA ALA A 24 2.74 2.74 -5.81
C ALA A 24 3.23 4.17 -6.03
N VAL A 25 2.29 5.12 -6.20
CA VAL A 25 2.61 6.54 -6.34
C VAL A 25 1.71 7.37 -5.43
N PRO A 26 2.14 8.55 -4.95
CA PRO A 26 1.27 9.47 -4.23
C PRO A 26 0.14 9.98 -5.15
N GLU A 27 -1.08 10.05 -4.64
CA GLU A 27 -2.26 10.55 -5.36
C GLU A 27 -3.18 11.28 -4.37
N GLY A 28 -3.28 12.61 -4.48
CA GLY A 28 -4.03 13.43 -3.53
C GLY A 28 -3.49 13.29 -2.10
N ASP A 29 -4.38 13.01 -1.14
CA ASP A 29 -4.04 12.76 0.27
C ASP A 29 -3.65 11.29 0.55
N GLY A 30 -3.62 10.43 -0.49
CA GLY A 30 -3.34 9.00 -0.37
C GLY A 30 -2.35 8.52 -1.42
N SER A 31 -2.54 7.29 -1.90
CA SER A 31 -1.69 6.67 -2.90
C SER A 31 -2.50 5.85 -3.89
N ARG A 32 -1.95 5.67 -5.09
CA ARG A 32 -2.45 4.75 -6.11
C ARG A 32 -1.52 3.55 -6.22
N LEU A 33 -2.06 2.36 -6.00
CA LEU A 33 -1.38 1.07 -6.15
C LEU A 33 -1.56 0.54 -7.57
N PHE A 34 -0.51 0.01 -8.19
CA PHE A 34 -0.58 -0.58 -9.53
C PHE A 34 -0.37 -2.09 -9.50
N LEU A 35 -1.36 -2.83 -9.99
CA LEU A 35 -1.40 -4.29 -10.06
C LEU A 35 -1.51 -4.75 -11.51
N GLY A 36 -0.37 -4.91 -12.18
CA GLY A 36 -0.33 -5.14 -13.62
C GLY A 36 -0.97 -3.99 -14.40
N ALA A 37 -2.08 -4.27 -15.10
CA ALA A 37 -2.83 -3.26 -15.86
C ALA A 37 -3.97 -2.58 -15.05
N GLN A 38 -4.14 -2.95 -13.77
CA GLN A 38 -5.15 -2.38 -12.89
C GLN A 38 -4.53 -1.43 -11.88
N HIS A 39 -5.32 -0.52 -11.32
CA HIS A 39 -4.91 0.34 -10.23
C HIS A 39 -5.97 0.39 -9.11
N LEU A 40 -5.54 0.72 -7.90
CA LEU A 40 -6.39 0.90 -6.75
C LEU A 40 -5.96 2.15 -5.95
N ASP A 41 -6.89 3.06 -5.72
CA ASP A 41 -6.67 4.24 -4.89
C ASP A 41 -6.95 3.91 -3.42
N VAL A 42 -6.02 4.27 -2.55
CA VAL A 42 -6.05 3.95 -1.12
C VAL A 42 -5.78 5.19 -0.27
N PRO A 43 -6.43 5.35 0.89
CA PRO A 43 -6.29 6.52 1.76
C PRO A 43 -5.05 6.40 2.67
N HIS A 44 -3.94 5.90 2.12
CA HIS A 44 -2.68 5.68 2.82
C HIS A 44 -1.55 6.39 2.09
N THR A 45 -0.68 7.06 2.82
CA THR A 45 0.56 7.60 2.24
C THR A 45 1.52 6.47 1.87
N LEU A 46 2.57 6.76 1.09
CA LEU A 46 3.59 5.76 0.76
C LEU A 46 4.27 5.19 2.01
N ASP A 47 4.55 6.04 3.00
CA ASP A 47 5.16 5.64 4.27
C ASP A 47 4.24 4.68 5.05
N GLU A 48 2.95 5.01 5.13
CA GLU A 48 1.95 4.13 5.77
C GLU A 48 1.80 2.81 5.02
N LEU A 49 1.89 2.84 3.69
CA LEU A 49 1.79 1.66 2.84
C LEU A 49 2.89 0.64 3.11
N GLU A 50 4.12 1.06 3.41
CA GLU A 50 5.19 0.12 3.74
C GLU A 50 4.81 -0.77 4.93
N ASN A 51 4.18 -0.17 5.95
CA ASN A 51 3.72 -0.88 7.12
C ASN A 51 2.54 -1.80 6.82
N VAL A 52 1.53 -1.27 6.12
CA VAL A 52 0.33 -2.04 5.78
C VAL A 52 0.69 -3.25 4.92
N LEU A 53 1.54 -3.08 3.91
CA LEU A 53 1.98 -4.17 3.03
C LEU A 53 2.90 -5.18 3.75
N ALA A 54 3.57 -4.76 4.82
CA ALA A 54 4.29 -5.66 5.72
C ALA A 54 3.38 -6.38 6.74
N GLY A 55 2.07 -6.11 6.74
CA GLY A 55 1.11 -6.65 7.70
C GLY A 55 1.23 -6.05 9.10
N ARG A 56 1.86 -4.86 9.22
CA ARG A 56 2.03 -4.13 10.48
C ARG A 56 0.94 -3.06 10.65
N ASP A 57 0.88 -2.45 11.83
CA ASP A 57 0.06 -1.26 12.05
C ASP A 57 0.55 -0.12 11.16
N ARG A 58 -0.36 0.60 10.50
CA ARG A 58 0.00 1.66 9.54
C ARG A 58 0.90 2.75 10.14
N LYS A 59 0.79 3.01 11.45
CA LYS A 59 1.56 4.03 12.17
C LYS A 59 2.84 3.47 12.84
N ASP A 60 3.21 2.23 12.53
CA ASP A 60 4.41 1.63 13.10
C ASP A 60 5.68 2.31 12.56
N GLY A 61 6.36 3.07 13.41
CA GLY A 61 7.61 3.77 13.06
C GLY A 61 8.89 2.92 13.22
N GLY A 62 8.76 1.62 13.53
CA GLY A 62 9.87 0.84 14.10
C GLY A 62 10.54 -0.20 13.19
N GLY A 63 10.05 -0.44 11.98
CA GLY A 63 10.52 -1.58 11.18
C GLY A 63 11.12 -1.20 9.83
N GLN A 64 12.29 -1.77 9.49
CA GLN A 64 12.87 -1.69 8.15
C GLN A 64 11.79 -1.97 7.08
N GLY A 65 11.49 -0.95 6.26
CA GLY A 65 10.57 -1.04 5.14
C GLY A 65 11.04 -2.12 4.18
N ARG A 66 10.25 -3.19 4.05
CA ARG A 66 10.55 -4.28 3.10
C ARG A 66 9.84 -4.11 1.76
N ALA A 67 8.95 -3.13 1.66
CA ALA A 67 8.16 -2.85 0.48
C ALA A 67 8.89 -1.95 -0.52
N GLY A 68 9.90 -1.18 -0.08
CA GLY A 68 10.80 -0.42 -0.96
C GLY A 68 10.17 0.87 -1.49
N PHE A 69 9.23 1.45 -0.75
CA PHE A 69 8.64 2.76 -1.05
C PHE A 69 9.31 3.90 -0.28
N ASP A 70 10.26 3.61 0.62
CA ASP A 70 11.11 4.59 1.28
C ASP A 70 11.91 5.38 0.24
N VAL A 71 11.41 6.57 -0.10
CA VAL A 71 12.11 7.54 -0.93
C VAL A 71 12.89 8.45 0.02
N ARG A 72 14.19 8.20 0.13
CA ARG A 72 15.13 9.16 0.72
C ARG A 72 15.10 10.50 -0.02
#